data_AF-A0A9X6ZPH6-F1
#
_entry.id   AF-A0A9X6ZPH6-F1
#
_cell.length_a   1.000
_cell.length_b   1.000
_cell.length_c   1.000
_cell.angle_alpha   90.00
_cell.angle_beta   90.00
_cell.angle_gamma   90.00
#
_symmetry.space_group_name_H-M   'P 1'
#
loop_
_entity.id
_entity.type
_entity.pdbx_description
1 polymer ?
#
loop_
_entity_poly.entity_id
_entity_poly.type
_entity_poly.pdbx_seq_one_letter_code
_entity_poly.pdbx_strand_id
1 'polypeptide(L)'
;MNKKINELYSILPEENKALAKLIQHTFEEIKKLEDYHRILAASNAVAGIKPDIQEDLTFKETLKTVKNVLIKELEKTVEDIQHRGDKNWIKHYEDGTI
;
A
#
# COMPACT_ATOMS: atom_id res chain seq x y z
N MET A 1 -9.39 -4.73 -7.32
CA MET A 1 -8.51 -5.13 -6.20
C MET A 1 -7.16 -5.53 -6.76
N ASN A 2 -6.06 -5.04 -6.17
CA ASN A 2 -4.71 -5.36 -6.64
C ASN A 2 -4.50 -6.89 -6.62
N LYS A 3 -3.91 -7.47 -7.68
CA LYS A 3 -3.74 -8.93 -7.81
C LYS A 3 -3.03 -9.54 -6.59
N LYS A 4 -1.99 -8.89 -6.10
CA LYS A 4 -1.21 -9.37 -4.95
C LYS A 4 -2.00 -9.31 -3.65
N ILE A 5 -2.79 -8.25 -3.45
CA ILE A 5 -3.67 -8.13 -2.28
C ILE A 5 -4.74 -9.23 -2.30
N ASN A 6 -5.30 -9.57 -3.47
CA ASN A 6 -6.25 -10.68 -3.61
C ASN A 6 -5.64 -12.04 -3.22
N GLU A 7 -4.42 -12.30 -3.67
CA GLU A 7 -3.69 -13.52 -3.32
C GLU A 7 -3.50 -13.62 -1.82
N LEU A 8 -3.00 -12.56 -1.17
CA LEU A 8 -2.80 -12.51 0.28
C LEU A 8 -4.14 -12.60 1.04
N TYR A 9 -5.20 -11.96 0.55
CA TYR A 9 -6.55 -12.04 1.11
C TYR A 9 -7.08 -13.48 1.16
N SER A 10 -6.81 -14.28 0.13
CA SER A 10 -7.26 -15.66 0.05
C SER A 10 -6.56 -16.60 1.03
N ILE A 11 -5.37 -16.21 1.49
CA ILE A 11 -4.52 -16.96 2.41
C ILE A 11 -4.86 -16.63 3.87
N LEU A 12 -5.30 -15.39 4.14
CA LEU A 12 -5.58 -14.93 5.49
C LEU A 12 -6.80 -15.64 6.12
N PRO A 13 -6.72 -15.98 7.42
CA PRO A 13 -7.89 -16.33 8.23
C PRO A 13 -8.96 -15.23 8.20
N GLU A 14 -10.21 -15.59 8.45
CA GLU A 14 -11.35 -14.67 8.33
C GLU A 14 -11.19 -13.43 9.23
N GLU A 15 -10.67 -13.62 10.45
CA GLU A 15 -10.40 -12.57 11.42
C GLU A 15 -9.35 -11.56 10.95
N ASN A 16 -8.46 -11.94 10.02
CA ASN A 16 -7.38 -11.08 9.53
C ASN A 16 -7.66 -10.48 8.14
N LYS A 17 -8.71 -10.93 7.45
CA LYS A 17 -9.08 -10.41 6.11
C LYS A 17 -9.35 -8.90 6.10
N ALA A 18 -9.72 -8.32 7.24
CA ALA A 18 -9.87 -6.87 7.39
C ALA A 18 -8.58 -6.10 7.06
N LEU A 19 -7.39 -6.67 7.32
CA LEU A 19 -6.10 -6.04 7.02
C LEU A 19 -5.88 -5.89 5.52
N ALA A 20 -6.15 -6.96 4.75
CA ALA A 20 -6.06 -6.90 3.30
C ALA A 20 -7.10 -5.95 2.69
N LYS A 21 -8.31 -5.87 3.27
CA LYS A 21 -9.33 -4.87 2.86
C LYS A 21 -8.88 -3.44 3.16
N LEU A 22 -8.27 -3.19 4.33
CA LEU A 22 -7.75 -1.87 4.69
C LEU A 22 -6.69 -1.40 3.68
N ILE A 23 -5.75 -2.27 3.32
CA ILE A 23 -4.71 -1.93 2.33
C ILE A 23 -5.34 -1.70 0.95
N GLN A 24 -6.35 -2.49 0.58
CA GLN A 24 -7.10 -2.27 -0.66
C GLN A 24 -7.77 -0.88 -0.68
N HIS A 25 -8.46 -0.47 0.39
CA HIS A 25 -9.06 0.87 0.48
C HIS A 25 -8.00 1.96 0.45
N THR A 26 -6.86 1.74 1.12
CA THR A 26 -5.73 2.68 1.08
C THR A 26 -5.22 2.88 -0.36
N PHE A 27 -5.15 1.81 -1.16
CA PHE A 27 -4.76 1.90 -2.56
C PHE A 27 -5.78 2.68 -3.41
N GLU A 28 -7.07 2.54 -3.10
CA GLU A 28 -8.15 3.30 -3.74
C GLU A 28 -8.04 4.80 -3.42
N GLU A 29 -7.76 5.16 -2.18
CA GLU A 29 -7.52 6.56 -1.78
C GLU A 29 -6.25 7.13 -2.41
N ILE A 30 -5.16 6.37 -2.48
CA ILE A 30 -3.95 6.81 -3.18
C ILE A 30 -4.25 7.05 -4.66
N LYS A 31 -5.07 6.21 -5.31
CA LYS A 31 -5.47 6.44 -6.70
C LYS A 31 -6.26 7.75 -6.85
N LYS A 32 -7.18 8.06 -5.92
CA LYS A 32 -7.90 9.34 -5.94
C LYS A 32 -6.95 10.52 -5.78
N LEU A 33 -5.94 10.40 -4.93
CA LEU A 33 -4.89 11.41 -4.76
C LEU A 33 -4.06 11.59 -6.04
N GLU A 34 -3.68 10.51 -6.72
CA GLU A 34 -3.00 10.56 -8.04
C GLU A 34 -3.87 11.26 -9.09
N ASP A 35 -5.16 10.96 -9.12
CA ASP A 35 -6.11 11.59 -10.04
C ASP A 35 -6.27 13.10 -9.74
N TYR A 36 -6.35 13.48 -8.47
CA TYR A 36 -6.40 14.88 -8.04
C TYR A 36 -5.14 15.65 -8.42
N HIS A 37 -3.95 15.09 -8.12
CA HIS A 37 -2.67 15.71 -8.47
C HIS A 37 -2.55 15.97 -9.97
N ARG A 38 -2.98 15.01 -10.81
CA ARG A 38 -3.00 15.18 -12.26
C ARG A 38 -3.89 16.33 -12.71
N ILE A 39 -5.09 16.45 -12.13
CA ILE A 39 -6.02 17.54 -12.45
C ILE A 39 -5.43 18.88 -12.04
N LEU A 40 -4.86 18.97 -10.84
CA LEU A 40 -4.22 20.19 -10.33
C LEU A 40 -3.06 20.62 -11.22
N ALA A 41 -2.17 19.71 -11.60
CA ALA A 41 -1.05 19.99 -12.49
C ALA A 41 -1.53 20.50 -13.87
N ALA A 42 -2.60 19.91 -14.41
CA ALA A 42 -3.20 20.38 -15.66
C ALA A 42 -3.81 21.77 -15.52
N SER A 43 -4.54 22.05 -14.42
CA SER A 43 -5.10 23.38 -14.14
C SER A 43 -4.00 24.45 -14.01
N ASN A 44 -2.91 24.13 -13.32
CA ASN A 44 -1.75 25.02 -13.18
C ASN A 44 -1.11 25.32 -14.55
N ALA A 45 -0.91 24.30 -15.39
CA ALA A 45 -0.36 24.47 -16.73
C ALA A 45 -1.24 25.37 -17.62
N VAL A 46 -2.56 25.21 -17.56
CA VAL A 46 -3.52 26.08 -18.27
C VAL A 46 -3.45 27.53 -17.76
N ALA A 47 -3.22 27.73 -16.46
CA ALA A 47 -3.03 29.05 -15.86
C ALA A 47 -1.64 29.67 -16.14
N GLY A 48 -0.77 28.98 -16.90
CA GLY A 48 0.60 29.44 -17.20
C GLY A 48 1.60 29.21 -16.07
N ILE A 49 1.21 28.53 -15.00
CA ILE A 49 2.11 28.09 -13.92
C ILE A 49 2.85 26.86 -14.44
N LYS A 50 4.18 26.97 -14.60
CA LYS A 50 4.99 25.85 -15.06
C LYS A 50 5.01 24.75 -13.99
N PRO A 51 4.62 23.51 -14.33
CA PRO A 51 4.74 22.39 -13.40
C PRO A 51 6.22 22.10 -13.11
N ASP A 52 6.52 21.82 -11.84
CA ASP A 52 7.84 21.34 -11.44
C ASP A 52 7.95 19.84 -11.72
N ILE A 53 8.82 19.48 -12.66
CA ILE A 53 9.03 18.09 -13.07
C ILE A 53 9.58 17.27 -11.90
N GLN A 54 10.44 17.84 -11.06
CA GLN A 54 11.05 17.15 -9.94
C GLN A 54 10.02 16.88 -8.84
N GLU A 55 9.11 17.82 -8.59
CA GLU A 55 7.98 17.62 -7.68
C GLU A 55 7.09 16.46 -8.16
N ASP A 56 6.70 16.47 -9.44
CA ASP A 56 5.87 15.43 -10.05
C ASP A 56 6.50 14.04 -9.96
N LEU A 57 7.81 13.95 -10.21
CA LEU A 57 8.56 12.70 -10.11
C LEU A 57 8.63 12.21 -8.66
N THR A 58 8.97 13.11 -7.73
CA THR A 58 9.07 12.80 -6.30
C THR A 58 7.73 12.34 -5.74
N PHE A 59 6.63 12.99 -6.14
CA PHE A 59 5.28 12.62 -5.76
C PHE A 59 4.94 11.18 -6.22
N LYS A 60 5.15 10.87 -7.50
CA LYS A 60 4.89 9.53 -8.06
C LYS A 60 5.75 8.45 -7.40
N GLU A 61 7.02 8.75 -7.17
CA GLU A 61 7.96 7.82 -6.53
C GLU A 61 7.57 7.55 -5.07
N THR A 62 7.14 8.59 -4.34
CA THR A 62 6.68 8.46 -2.96
C THR A 62 5.46 7.55 -2.89
N LEU A 63 4.45 7.77 -3.73
CA LEU A 63 3.24 6.94 -3.74
C LEU A 63 3.54 5.49 -4.14
N LYS A 64 4.45 5.26 -5.09
CA LYS A 64 4.92 3.92 -5.44
C LYS A 64 5.61 3.24 -4.26
N THR A 65 6.47 3.97 -3.54
CA THR A 65 7.17 3.46 -2.36
C THR A 65 6.20 3.09 -1.25
N VAL A 66 5.22 3.95 -0.95
CA VAL A 66 4.17 3.67 0.05
C VAL A 66 3.37 2.42 -0.33
N LYS A 67 2.89 2.32 -1.58
CA LYS A 67 2.19 1.12 -2.07
C LYS A 67 3.03 -0.16 -1.86
N ASN A 68 4.32 -0.09 -2.16
CA ASN A 68 5.22 -1.24 -1.99
C ASN A 68 5.43 -1.62 -0.52
N VAL A 69 5.61 -0.64 0.37
CA VAL A 69 5.75 -0.88 1.81
C VAL A 69 4.49 -1.57 2.34
N LEU A 70 3.30 -1.06 2.01
CA LEU A 70 2.04 -1.65 2.45
C LEU A 70 1.89 -3.12 2.02
N ILE A 71 2.26 -3.46 0.78
CA ILE A 71 2.24 -4.85 0.31
C ILE A 71 3.24 -5.70 1.09
N LYS A 72 4.48 -5.24 1.26
CA LYS A 72 5.52 -5.98 1.99
C LYS A 72 5.14 -6.24 3.44
N GLU A 73 4.60 -5.25 4.13
CA GLU A 73 4.17 -5.43 5.52
C GLU A 73 2.99 -6.40 5.62
N LEU A 74 2.07 -6.42 4.63
CA LEU A 74 1.02 -7.44 4.55
C LEU A 74 1.58 -8.84 4.29
N GLU A 75 2.57 -8.98 3.40
CA GLU A 75 3.24 -10.27 3.15
C GLU A 75 3.86 -10.82 4.43
N LYS A 76 4.66 -10.01 5.15
CA LYS A 76 5.25 -10.39 6.43
C LYS A 76 4.20 -10.80 7.46
N THR A 77 3.10 -10.05 7.53
CA THR A 77 1.99 -10.36 8.44
C THR A 77 1.34 -11.70 8.10
N VAL A 78 1.13 -11.97 6.80
CA VAL A 78 0.60 -13.26 6.34
C VAL A 78 1.55 -14.39 6.68
N GLU A 79 2.85 -14.21 6.45
CA GLU A 79 3.88 -15.20 6.78
C GLU A 79 3.90 -15.52 8.28
N ASP A 80 3.87 -14.51 9.15
CA ASP A 80 3.82 -14.71 10.60
C ASP A 80 2.54 -15.43 11.06
N ILE A 81 1.40 -15.14 10.42
CA ILE A 81 0.13 -15.83 10.70
C ILE A 81 0.20 -17.30 10.26
N GLN A 82 0.76 -17.59 9.08
CA GLN A 82 0.88 -18.95 8.55
C GLN A 82 1.80 -19.83 9.39
N HIS A 83 2.87 -19.27 9.95
CA HIS A 83 3.84 -19.98 10.78
C HIS A 83 3.50 -19.90 12.28
N ARG A 84 2.27 -19.47 12.63
CA ARG A 84 1.84 -19.40 14.02
C ARG A 84 1.91 -20.78 14.67
N GLY A 85 2.81 -20.92 15.66
CA GLY A 85 3.04 -22.18 16.37
C GLY A 85 4.23 -22.99 15.85
N ASP A 86 4.89 -22.57 14.77
CA ASP A 86 6.18 -23.10 14.37
C ASP A 86 7.27 -22.59 15.33
N LYS A 87 8.00 -23.51 15.96
CA LYS A 87 9.05 -23.21 16.93
C LYS A 87 10.36 -22.77 16.27
N ASN A 88 10.53 -23.04 14.97
CA ASN A 88 11.73 -22.69 14.22
C ASN A 88 11.54 -21.44 13.35
N TRP A 89 10.34 -20.87 13.33
CA TRP A 89 10.04 -19.65 12.59
C TRP A 89 10.64 -18.42 13.27
N ILE A 90 11.31 -17.58 12.48
CA ILE A 90 11.80 -16.27 12.91
C ILE A 90 10.75 -15.24 12.53
N LYS A 91 10.04 -14.73 13.52
CA LYS A 91 8.94 -13.78 13.29
C LYS A 91 9.43 -12.46 12.70
N HIS A 92 8.61 -11.86 11.84
CA HIS A 92 8.82 -10.49 11.37
C HIS A 92 8.41 -9.48 12.43
N TYR A 93 7.39 -9.79 13.22
CA TYR A 93 6.90 -8.94 14.32
C TYR A 93 6.86 -9.71 15.65
N GLU A 94 7.15 -9.02 16.76
CA GLU A 94 7.01 -9.59 18.09
C GLU A 94 5.52 -9.70 18.49
N ASP A 95 5.16 -10.74 19.26
CA ASP A 95 3.78 -10.93 19.72
C ASP A 95 3.38 -9.76 20.63
N GLY A 96 2.33 -9.03 20.28
CA GLY A 96 1.82 -7.91 21.06
C GLY A 96 2.33 -6.53 20.63
N THR A 97 3.08 -6.42 19.54
CA THR A 97 3.33 -5.13 18.89
C THR A 97 2.05 -4.64 18.22
N ILE A 98 1.25 -3.86 18.96
CA ILE A 98 0.17 -3.00 18.46
C ILE A 98 0.71 -1.57 18.38
#